data_AF-K1TZM6-F1
#
_entry.id   AF-K1TZM6-F1
#
_cell.length_a   1.000
_cell.length_b   1.000
_cell.length_c   1.000
_cell.angle_alpha   90.00
_cell.angle_beta   90.00
_cell.angle_gamma   90.00
#
_symmetry.space_group_name_H-M   'P 1'
#
loop_
_entity.id
_entity.type
_entity.pdbx_description
1 polymer ?
#
loop_
_entity_poly.entity_id
_entity_poly.type
_entity_poly.pdbx_seq_one_letter_code
_entity_poly.pdbx_strand_id
1 'polypeptide(L)'
;FNTLEAKKVTLTISNMGRIPLQKELQPYIKGFTAFCSSPTAFTTVCSYGDDLVLGTTWAFRSTEMLKNFYRRLSAEGLDITLYATEVDGE
;
A
#
# COMPACT_ATOMS: atom_id res chain seq x y z
N PHE A 1 5.97 -2.88 -21.73
CA PHE A 1 4.53 -3.08 -22.01
C PHE A 1 4.12 -2.13 -23.12
N ASN A 2 3.32 -2.58 -24.10
CA ASN A 2 2.71 -1.65 -25.06
C ASN A 2 1.44 -1.04 -24.46
N THR A 3 0.93 0.03 -25.07
CA THR A 3 -0.23 0.79 -24.55
C THR A 3 -1.50 -0.05 -24.43
N LEU A 4 -1.69 -1.05 -25.30
CA LEU A 4 -2.89 -1.89 -25.31
C LEU A 4 -2.90 -2.87 -24.12
N GLU A 5 -1.76 -3.48 -23.82
CA GLU A 5 -1.65 -4.39 -22.67
C GLU A 5 -1.75 -3.62 -21.34
N ALA A 6 -1.20 -2.40 -21.27
CA ALA A 6 -1.32 -1.56 -20.09
C ALA A 6 -2.80 -1.28 -19.69
N LYS A 7 -3.71 -1.18 -20.68
CA LYS A 7 -5.14 -0.96 -20.42
C LYS A 7 -5.85 -2.16 -19.76
N LYS A 8 -5.27 -3.36 -19.80
CA LYS A 8 -5.82 -4.55 -19.14
C LYS A 8 -5.40 -4.66 -17.67
N VAL A 9 -4.41 -3.88 -17.24
CA VAL A 9 -3.90 -3.89 -15.87
C VAL A 9 -4.79 -3.00 -15.00
N THR A 10 -5.51 -3.60 -14.06
CA THR A 10 -6.41 -2.90 -13.14
C THR A 10 -5.72 -2.41 -11.87
N LEU A 11 -4.70 -3.14 -11.42
CA LEU A 11 -3.88 -2.86 -10.25
C LEU A 11 -2.48 -3.40 -10.51
N THR A 12 -1.45 -2.64 -10.13
CA THR A 12 -0.07 -3.14 -10.06
C THR A 12 0.33 -3.36 -8.62
N ILE A 13 0.93 -4.52 -8.32
CA ILE A 13 1.48 -4.83 -7.00
C ILE A 13 3.00 -4.98 -7.13
N SER A 14 3.74 -4.26 -6.29
CA SER A 14 5.20 -4.39 -6.21
C SER A 14 5.60 -4.88 -4.83
N ASN A 15 6.06 -6.13 -4.74
CA ASN A 15 6.55 -6.70 -3.49
C ASN A 15 8.03 -6.38 -3.31
N MET A 16 8.34 -5.53 -2.32
CA MET A 16 9.69 -5.16 -1.92
C MET A 16 10.30 -6.17 -0.92
N GLY A 17 9.47 -7.08 -0.39
CA GLY A 17 9.89 -8.09 0.57
C GLY A 17 10.07 -7.54 1.98
N ARG A 18 10.82 -8.32 2.77
CA ARG A 18 11.17 -7.96 4.15
C ARG A 18 12.29 -6.93 4.15
N ILE A 19 12.09 -5.80 4.81
CA ILE A 19 13.10 -4.76 4.93
C ILE A 19 14.06 -5.13 6.07
N PRO A 20 15.35 -5.39 5.78
CA PRO A 20 16.32 -5.68 6.82
C PRO A 20 16.72 -4.38 7.55
N LEU A 21 16.79 -4.45 8.88
CA LEU A 21 17.26 -3.33 9.69
C LEU A 21 18.27 -3.81 10.75
N GLN A 22 19.35 -3.05 10.90
CA GLN A 22 20.35 -3.24 11.95
C GLN A 22 19.70 -3.12 13.33
N LYS A 23 20.09 -3.98 14.27
CA LYS A 23 19.43 -4.08 15.59
C LYS A 23 19.45 -2.77 16.36
N GLU A 24 20.52 -2.02 16.19
CA GLU A 24 20.79 -0.74 16.85
C GLU A 24 19.77 0.33 16.42
N LEU A 25 19.19 0.21 15.22
CA LEU A 25 18.22 1.17 14.67
C LEU A 25 16.76 0.78 14.98
N GLN A 26 16.49 -0.48 15.33
CA GLN A 26 15.14 -0.98 15.55
C GLN A 26 14.35 -0.19 16.60
N PRO A 27 14.93 0.28 17.73
CA PRO A 27 14.19 1.07 18.72
C PRO A 27 13.72 2.44 18.20
N TYR A 28 14.31 2.94 17.12
CA TYR A 28 14.05 4.29 16.60
C TYR A 28 13.13 4.30 15.38
N ILE A 29 12.87 3.14 14.76
CA ILE A 29 12.07 3.03 13.53
C ILE A 29 10.81 2.21 13.83
N LYS A 30 9.65 2.87 13.74
CA LYS A 30 8.34 2.22 13.91
C LYS A 30 7.99 1.31 12.73
N GLY A 31 8.37 1.70 11.51
CA GLY A 31 8.06 0.95 10.31
C GLY A 31 8.47 1.69 9.05
N PHE A 32 8.18 1.06 7.91
CA PHE A 32 8.49 1.58 6.59
C PHE A 32 7.22 1.64 5.76
N THR A 33 7.13 2.64 4.90
CA THR A 33 6.11 2.71 3.86
C THR A 33 6.78 3.19 2.58
N ALA A 34 6.28 2.70 1.44
CA ALA A 34 6.73 3.11 0.12
C ALA A 34 5.50 3.46 -0.71
N PHE A 35 5.68 4.33 -1.70
CA PHE A 35 4.63 4.68 -2.64
C PHE A 35 5.25 4.90 -4.01
N CYS A 36 4.50 4.57 -5.06
CA CYS A 36 4.87 4.87 -6.43
C CYS A 36 3.68 5.56 -7.10
N SER A 37 3.92 6.70 -7.73
CA SER A 37 2.90 7.37 -8.53
C SER A 37 2.49 6.49 -9.72
N SER A 38 1.19 6.35 -9.95
CA SER A 38 0.65 5.59 -11.07
C SER A 38 -0.55 6.32 -11.66
N PRO A 39 -0.77 6.24 -13.00
CA PRO A 39 -2.00 6.75 -13.62
C PRO A 39 -3.24 5.92 -13.24
N THR A 40 -3.06 4.78 -12.55
CA THR A 40 -4.12 3.89 -12.08
C THR A 40 -3.88 3.52 -10.60
N ALA A 41 -4.31 2.33 -10.15
CA ALA A 41 -4.00 1.84 -8.81
C ALA A 41 -2.63 1.16 -8.76
N PHE A 42 -1.86 1.47 -7.72
CA PHE A 42 -0.56 0.83 -7.47
C PHE A 42 -0.39 0.58 -5.97
N THR A 43 0.00 -0.63 -5.59
CA THR A 43 0.29 -0.99 -4.20
C THR A 43 1.71 -1.54 -4.08
N THR A 44 2.54 -0.90 -3.27
CA THR A 44 3.78 -1.51 -2.80
C THR A 44 3.48 -2.37 -1.56
N VAL A 45 4.17 -3.50 -1.44
CA VAL A 45 4.09 -4.39 -0.30
C VAL A 45 5.48 -4.53 0.31
N CYS A 46 5.60 -4.30 1.61
CA CYS A 46 6.81 -4.59 2.36
C CYS A 46 6.48 -5.10 3.76
N SER A 47 7.43 -5.73 4.42
CA SER A 47 7.27 -6.13 5.82
C SER A 47 8.43 -5.69 6.70
N TYR A 48 8.11 -5.36 7.95
CA TYR A 48 9.06 -4.99 8.99
C TYR A 48 8.58 -5.50 10.35
N GLY A 49 9.41 -6.31 11.03
CA GLY A 49 8.96 -7.05 12.20
C GLY A 49 7.81 -8.00 11.81
N ASP A 50 6.70 -7.87 12.53
CA ASP A 50 5.46 -8.63 12.30
C ASP A 50 4.43 -7.84 11.45
N ASP A 51 4.77 -6.61 11.05
CA ASP A 51 3.87 -5.75 10.28
C ASP A 51 4.03 -5.99 8.76
N LEU A 52 2.90 -6.21 8.08
CA LEU A 52 2.79 -6.16 6.62
C LEU A 52 2.20 -4.81 6.21
N VAL A 53 2.95 -4.03 5.43
CA VAL A 53 2.57 -2.67 5.03
C VAL A 53 2.18 -2.63 3.55
N LEU A 54 0.99 -2.08 3.27
CA LEU A 54 0.46 -1.85 1.94
C LEU A 54 0.45 -0.35 1.63
N GLY A 55 1.43 0.12 0.85
CA GLY A 55 1.49 1.50 0.38
C GLY A 55 0.74 1.66 -0.93
N THR A 56 -0.50 2.16 -0.87
CA THR A 56 -1.38 2.25 -2.06
C THR A 56 -1.53 3.68 -2.56
N THR A 57 -1.14 3.90 -3.82
CA THR A 57 -1.48 5.10 -4.59
C THR A 57 -2.74 4.83 -5.39
N TRP A 58 -3.66 5.79 -5.38
CA TRP A 58 -5.00 5.63 -5.93
C TRP A 58 -5.38 6.81 -6.82
N ALA A 59 -5.38 6.60 -8.15
CA ALA A 59 -5.69 7.66 -9.12
C ALA A 59 -7.20 7.90 -9.32
N PHE A 60 -8.08 7.14 -8.65
CA PHE A 60 -9.52 7.27 -8.82
C PHE A 60 -10.14 8.14 -7.72
N ARG A 61 -11.18 8.90 -8.08
CA ARG A 61 -11.88 9.80 -7.15
C ARG A 61 -12.50 9.07 -5.94
N SER A 62 -12.99 7.85 -6.13
CA SER A 62 -13.67 7.08 -5.09
C SER A 62 -12.72 6.10 -4.42
N THR A 63 -12.66 6.11 -3.10
CA THR A 63 -11.88 5.16 -2.27
C THR A 63 -12.72 3.98 -1.77
N GLU A 64 -13.94 3.80 -2.28
CA GLU A 64 -14.88 2.74 -1.83
C GLU A 64 -14.28 1.34 -1.95
N MET A 65 -13.51 1.08 -3.01
CA MET A 65 -12.83 -0.21 -3.21
C MET A 65 -11.85 -0.49 -2.06
N LEU A 66 -10.97 0.47 -1.74
CA LEU A 66 -10.00 0.36 -0.66
C LEU A 66 -10.69 0.19 0.70
N LYS A 67 -11.72 1.00 0.97
CA LYS A 67 -12.53 0.91 2.18
C LYS A 67 -13.12 -0.49 2.37
N ASN A 68 -13.72 -1.06 1.31
CA ASN A 68 -14.31 -2.38 1.37
C ASN A 68 -13.26 -3.49 1.49
N PHE A 69 -12.09 -3.33 0.87
CA PHE A 69 -10.96 -4.24 1.01
C PHE A 69 -10.48 -4.34 2.46
N TYR A 70 -10.16 -3.21 3.10
CA TYR A 70 -9.69 -3.22 4.49
C TYR A 70 -10.77 -3.65 5.49
N ARG A 71 -12.05 -3.34 5.24
CA ARG A 71 -13.16 -3.85 6.04
C ARG A 71 -13.26 -5.37 6.01
N ARG A 72 -13.03 -6.01 4.85
CA ARG A 72 -13.01 -7.48 4.76
C ARG A 72 -11.85 -8.07 5.55
N LEU A 73 -10.65 -7.52 5.40
CA LEU A 73 -9.48 -7.96 6.16
C LEU A 73 -9.71 -7.84 7.69
N SER A 74 -10.29 -6.74 8.14
CA SER A 74 -10.63 -6.55 9.55
C SER A 74 -11.71 -7.53 10.02
N ALA A 75 -12.71 -7.82 9.19
CA ALA A 75 -13.74 -8.81 9.49
C ALA A 75 -13.19 -10.25 9.58
N GLU A 76 -12.07 -10.55 8.92
CA GLU A 76 -11.33 -11.80 9.05
C GLU A 76 -10.44 -11.86 10.32
N GLY A 77 -10.42 -10.79 11.13
CA GLY A 77 -9.71 -10.74 12.41
C GLY A 77 -8.29 -10.18 12.33
N LEU A 78 -7.89 -9.58 11.20
CA LEU A 78 -6.60 -8.90 11.09
C LEU A 78 -6.65 -7.56 11.82
N ASP A 79 -5.60 -7.26 12.60
CA ASP A 79 -5.38 -5.94 13.16
C ASP A 79 -4.88 -4.99 12.07
N ILE A 80 -5.55 -3.86 11.89
CA ILE A 80 -5.31 -2.94 10.79
C ILE A 80 -5.15 -1.52 11.32
N THR A 81 -3.99 -0.94 11.05
CA THR A 81 -3.77 0.50 11.17
C THR A 81 -3.84 1.15 9.79
N LEU A 82 -4.71 2.15 9.62
CA LEU A 82 -4.83 2.91 8.37
C LEU A 82 -4.18 4.28 8.51
N TYR A 83 -3.28 4.59 7.57
CA TYR A 83 -2.75 5.94 7.35
C TYR A 83 -3.30 6.45 6.03
N ALA A 84 -3.83 7.67 6.03
CA ALA A 84 -4.33 8.32 4.82
C ALA A 84 -3.76 9.74 4.75
N THR A 85 -3.32 10.13 3.55
CA THR A 85 -2.96 11.51 3.24
C THR A 85 -4.11 12.11 2.45
N GLU A 86 -4.63 13.26 2.90
CA GLU A 86 -5.59 14.02 2.11
C GLU A 86 -4.90 14.56 0.86
N VAL A 87 -5.60 14.51 -0.27
CA VAL A 87 -5.22 15.25 -1.47
C VAL A 87 -6.20 16.41 -1.50
N ASP A 88 -5.71 17.62 -1.19
CA ASP A 88 -6.53 18.83 -1.26
C ASP A 88 -7.16 18.92 -2.65
N GLY A 89 -8.48 19.05 -2.69
CA GLY A 89 -9.22 19.18 -3.93
C GLY A 89 -9.11 20.61 -4.45
N GLU A 90 -8.32 20.81 -5.50
CA GLU A 90 -8.54 21.92 -6.44
C GLU A 90 -9.74 21.63 -7.36
#